data_AF-A0A1Y0N9E5-F1
#
_entry.id   AF-A0A1Y0N9E5-F1
#
_cell.length_a   1.000
_cell.length_b   1.000
_cell.length_c   1.000
_cell.angle_alpha   90.00
_cell.angle_beta   90.00
_cell.angle_gamma   90.00
#
_symmetry.space_group_name_H-M   'P 1'
#
loop_
_entity.id
_entity.type
_entity.pdbx_description
1 polymer ?
#
loop_
_entity_poly.entity_id
_entity_poly.type
_entity_poly.pdbx_seq_one_letter_code
_entity_poly.pdbx_strand_id
1 'polypeptide(L)'
;MDWIWWSLGAIFVLSVSAYLYAELQAFWLRTTVAKIPGGQRFEAHGFSVDMLKGAGKVRVKARKAHYSQKANAKQVAMEKSGALDVTFDALGLRIELSRMVRTINNPKPGQDPTLPTGWHSMAFQATEEDAVLRLDHVPTKVADQFIGFAKQIQVWVERLEHQRKARLEAEEAAKREAEEVAAMRAAAKAKGKAVAIPPEEQIAQWRRVAGFTGTNTETGLDGKGGIEWFIDLDATGRITLHSGKQTAHTTLKGATITSLGGELEINVLDAEGNPDPHSFRVLKNMPPDVRRAWKERLEMLRDSFKRPNAITT
;
A
#
# COMPACT_ATOMS: atom_id res chain seq x y z
N MET A 1 -10.62 -82.36 1.50
CA MET A 1 -10.82 -81.16 2.33
C MET A 1 -9.95 -79.98 1.86
N ASP A 2 -8.90 -80.20 1.09
CA ASP A 2 -7.93 -79.15 0.70
C ASP A 2 -8.49 -78.09 -0.26
N TRP A 3 -9.47 -78.45 -1.10
CA TRP A 3 -10.08 -77.51 -2.05
C TRP A 3 -10.78 -76.31 -1.38
N ILE A 4 -11.28 -76.49 -0.14
CA ILE A 4 -11.91 -75.42 0.64
C ILE A 4 -10.84 -74.37 1.05
N TRP A 5 -9.66 -74.81 1.49
CA TRP A 5 -8.57 -73.91 1.89
C TRP A 5 -7.99 -73.15 0.70
N TRP A 6 -7.84 -73.80 -0.46
CA TRP A 6 -7.45 -73.11 -1.70
C TRP A 6 -8.50 -72.09 -2.15
N SER A 7 -9.79 -72.40 -2.00
CA SER A 7 -10.88 -71.49 -2.35
C SER A 7 -10.94 -70.28 -1.42
N LEU A 8 -10.80 -70.49 -0.11
CA LEU A 8 -10.74 -69.40 0.88
C LEU A 8 -9.50 -68.52 0.67
N GLY A 9 -8.34 -69.13 0.38
CA GLY A 9 -7.12 -68.40 0.05
C GLY A 9 -7.28 -67.53 -1.20
N ALA A 10 -7.89 -68.07 -2.26
CA ALA A 10 -8.15 -67.31 -3.50
C ALA A 10 -9.11 -66.14 -3.27
N ILE A 11 -10.19 -66.35 -2.50
CA ILE A 11 -11.13 -65.28 -2.15
C ILE A 11 -10.42 -64.18 -1.35
N PHE A 12 -9.60 -64.55 -0.36
CA PHE A 12 -8.85 -63.57 0.44
C PHE A 12 -7.93 -62.70 -0.43
N VAL A 13 -7.15 -63.32 -1.33
CA VAL A 13 -6.25 -62.59 -2.24
C VAL A 13 -7.04 -61.66 -3.17
N LEU A 14 -8.17 -62.11 -3.71
CA LEU A 14 -9.04 -61.28 -4.55
C LEU A 14 -9.64 -60.11 -3.77
N SER A 15 -10.12 -60.33 -2.54
CA SER A 15 -10.65 -59.28 -1.67
C SER A 15 -9.59 -58.25 -1.30
N VAL A 16 -8.38 -58.68 -0.94
CA VAL A 16 -7.26 -57.76 -0.65
C VAL A 16 -6.87 -56.97 -1.90
N SER A 17 -6.79 -57.63 -3.06
CA SER A 17 -6.45 -56.96 -4.33
C SER A 17 -7.51 -55.92 -4.72
N ALA A 18 -8.79 -56.26 -4.58
CA ALA A 18 -9.89 -55.34 -4.83
C ALA A 18 -9.88 -54.15 -3.85
N TYR A 19 -9.58 -54.39 -2.57
CA TYR A 19 -9.44 -53.34 -1.57
C TYR A 19 -8.26 -52.41 -1.89
N LEU A 20 -7.08 -52.96 -2.19
CA LEU A 20 -5.90 -52.18 -2.57
C LEU A 20 -6.16 -51.35 -3.83
N TYR A 21 -6.87 -51.92 -4.82
CA TYR A 21 -7.28 -51.19 -6.01
C TYR A 21 -8.22 -50.03 -5.69
N ALA A 22 -9.20 -50.25 -4.81
CA ALA A 22 -10.13 -49.20 -4.36
C ALA A 22 -9.41 -48.09 -3.58
N GLU A 23 -8.48 -48.45 -2.69
CA GLU A 23 -7.68 -47.50 -1.91
C GLU A 23 -6.75 -46.69 -2.82
N LEU A 24 -6.17 -47.34 -3.84
CA LEU A 24 -5.38 -46.65 -4.86
C LEU A 24 -6.25 -45.63 -5.60
N GLN A 25 -7.44 -46.01 -6.09
CA GLN A 25 -8.38 -45.08 -6.73
C GLN A 25 -8.77 -43.92 -5.81
N ALA A 26 -9.02 -44.20 -4.52
CA ALA A 26 -9.32 -43.17 -3.53
C ALA A 26 -8.13 -42.22 -3.34
N PHE A 27 -6.90 -42.73 -3.31
CA PHE A 27 -5.68 -41.93 -3.19
C PHE A 27 -5.52 -40.91 -4.33
N TRP A 28 -5.78 -41.30 -5.58
CA TRP A 28 -5.74 -40.37 -6.73
C TRP A 28 -6.77 -39.25 -6.66
N LEU A 29 -7.85 -39.44 -5.89
CA LEU A 29 -8.95 -38.49 -5.73
C LEU A 29 -8.86 -37.67 -4.43
N ARG A 30 -7.83 -37.89 -3.60
CA ARG A 30 -7.64 -37.11 -2.37
C ARG A 30 -7.29 -35.68 -2.74
N THR A 31 -8.04 -34.75 -2.15
CA THR A 31 -7.75 -33.32 -2.19
C THR A 31 -7.59 -32.80 -0.78
N THR A 32 -6.69 -31.85 -0.58
CA THR A 32 -6.54 -31.16 0.71
C THR A 32 -6.52 -29.66 0.52
N VAL A 33 -7.05 -28.93 1.50
CA VAL A 33 -6.91 -27.48 1.57
C VAL A 33 -6.15 -27.14 2.83
N ALA A 34 -4.91 -26.70 2.67
CA ALA A 34 -4.02 -26.36 3.78
C ALA A 34 -3.80 -24.84 3.87
N LYS A 35 -3.57 -24.34 5.09
CA LYS A 35 -3.09 -22.97 5.28
C LYS A 35 -1.59 -22.94 5.03
N ILE A 36 -1.11 -21.98 4.24
CA ILE A 36 0.30 -21.75 3.96
C ILE A 36 0.69 -20.33 4.38
N PRO A 37 1.98 -20.04 4.60
CA PRO A 37 2.42 -18.67 4.85
C PRO A 37 1.92 -17.74 3.73
N GLY A 38 1.16 -16.71 4.09
CA GLY A 38 0.60 -15.76 3.13
C GLY A 38 -0.70 -16.19 2.44
N GLY A 39 -1.29 -17.35 2.76
CA GLY A 39 -2.64 -17.71 2.28
C GLY A 39 -3.04 -19.17 2.39
N GLN A 40 -3.57 -19.75 1.31
CA GLN A 40 -4.13 -21.12 1.30
C GLN A 40 -3.65 -21.89 0.08
N ARG A 41 -3.49 -23.21 0.23
CA ARG A 41 -3.12 -24.14 -0.83
C ARG A 41 -4.22 -25.17 -1.00
N PHE A 42 -4.70 -25.34 -2.22
CA PHE A 42 -5.42 -26.54 -2.64
C PHE A 42 -4.42 -27.51 -3.26
N GLU A 43 -4.41 -28.74 -2.80
CA GLU A 43 -3.51 -29.79 -3.29
C GLU A 43 -4.33 -31.01 -3.72
N ALA A 44 -4.07 -31.48 -4.92
CA ALA A 44 -4.64 -32.70 -5.49
C ALA A 44 -3.52 -33.52 -6.12
N HIS A 45 -3.82 -34.78 -6.46
CA HIS A 45 -2.82 -35.60 -7.12
C HIS A 45 -2.45 -35.02 -8.50
N GLY A 46 -1.20 -34.56 -8.62
CA GLY A 46 -0.65 -34.06 -9.88
C GLY A 46 -0.76 -32.55 -10.10
N PHE A 47 -1.44 -31.80 -9.22
CA PHE A 47 -1.40 -30.34 -9.25
C PHE A 47 -1.69 -29.70 -7.88
N SER A 48 -1.23 -28.47 -7.69
CA SER A 48 -1.53 -27.65 -6.52
C SER A 48 -1.78 -26.20 -6.93
N VAL A 49 -2.71 -25.54 -6.25
CA VAL A 49 -3.05 -24.13 -6.46
C VAL A 49 -2.86 -23.38 -5.15
N ASP A 50 -1.94 -22.42 -5.17
CA ASP A 50 -1.61 -21.56 -4.04
C ASP A 50 -2.24 -20.19 -4.22
N MET A 51 -3.11 -19.83 -3.29
CA MET A 51 -3.65 -18.48 -3.13
C MET A 51 -2.73 -17.70 -2.20
N LEU A 52 -1.87 -16.84 -2.75
CA LEU A 52 -0.89 -16.03 -2.01
C LEU A 52 -1.47 -14.62 -1.75
N LYS A 53 -2.35 -14.52 -0.75
CA LYS A 53 -3.07 -13.28 -0.38
C LYS A 53 -2.14 -12.09 -0.14
N GLY A 54 -1.04 -12.30 0.58
CA GLY A 54 -0.09 -11.23 0.91
C GLY A 54 0.65 -10.66 -0.31
N ALA A 55 0.86 -11.49 -1.35
CA ALA A 55 1.54 -11.08 -2.57
C ALA A 55 0.57 -10.64 -3.68
N GLY A 56 -0.75 -10.84 -3.51
CA GLY A 56 -1.73 -10.59 -4.56
C GLY A 56 -1.60 -11.53 -5.75
N LYS A 57 -1.15 -12.78 -5.54
CA LYS A 57 -0.82 -13.74 -6.62
C LYS A 57 -1.48 -15.09 -6.43
N VAL A 58 -1.71 -15.79 -7.54
CA VAL A 58 -2.13 -17.20 -7.56
C VAL A 58 -1.09 -18.03 -8.30
N ARG A 59 -0.54 -19.04 -7.64
CA ARG A 59 0.46 -19.93 -8.25
C ARG A 59 -0.15 -21.30 -8.49
N VAL A 60 -0.03 -21.80 -9.71
CA VAL A 60 -0.52 -23.10 -10.13
C VAL A 60 0.68 -23.97 -10.50
N LYS A 61 0.84 -25.08 -9.79
CA LYS A 61 1.83 -26.12 -10.10
C LYS A 61 1.13 -27.33 -10.64
N ALA A 62 1.56 -27.85 -11.77
CA ALA A 62 0.94 -28.98 -12.44
C ALA A 62 1.99 -29.90 -13.03
N ARG A 63 1.82 -31.22 -12.92
CA ARG A 63 2.68 -32.21 -13.59
C ARG A 63 2.39 -32.27 -15.10
N LYS A 64 1.16 -31.97 -15.50
CA LYS A 64 0.71 -31.90 -16.90
C LYS A 64 -0.25 -30.73 -17.05
N ALA A 65 0.20 -29.68 -17.74
CA ALA A 65 -0.62 -28.54 -18.12
C ALA A 65 -0.18 -27.98 -19.47
N HIS A 66 -1.05 -27.19 -20.07
CA HIS A 66 -0.82 -26.44 -21.29
C HIS A 66 -0.91 -24.95 -20.96
N TYR A 67 0.18 -24.23 -21.15
CA TYR A 67 0.23 -22.78 -21.00
C TYR A 67 0.30 -22.15 -22.38
N SER A 68 -0.59 -21.20 -22.67
CA SER A 68 -0.55 -20.36 -23.85
C SER A 68 -0.64 -18.90 -23.46
N GLN A 69 0.22 -18.07 -24.03
CA GLN A 69 0.23 -16.64 -23.84
C GLN A 69 0.25 -15.97 -25.21
N LYS A 70 -0.70 -15.06 -25.44
CA LYS A 70 -0.75 -14.31 -26.70
C LYS A 70 0.33 -13.23 -26.70
N ALA A 71 0.80 -12.89 -27.91
CA ALA A 71 1.71 -11.77 -28.05
C ALA A 71 1.00 -10.46 -27.67
N ASN A 72 1.65 -9.65 -26.84
CA ASN A 72 1.23 -8.30 -26.50
C ASN A 72 2.44 -7.36 -26.70
N ALA A 73 2.25 -6.04 -26.64
CA ALA A 73 3.27 -5.01 -26.85
C ALA A 73 4.56 -5.19 -26.01
N LYS A 74 4.52 -6.01 -24.95
CA LYS A 74 5.65 -6.31 -24.06
C LYS A 74 6.13 -7.77 -24.11
N GLN A 75 5.40 -8.69 -24.74
CA GLN A 75 5.65 -10.13 -24.62
C GLN A 75 5.41 -10.88 -25.94
N VAL A 76 6.30 -11.83 -26.24
CA VAL A 76 6.21 -12.70 -27.41
C VAL A 76 5.22 -13.83 -27.13
N ALA A 77 4.48 -14.27 -28.14
CA ALA A 77 3.59 -15.42 -28.03
C ALA A 77 4.36 -16.65 -27.56
N MET A 78 3.78 -17.39 -26.63
CA MET A 78 4.48 -18.46 -25.95
C MET A 78 3.54 -19.62 -25.64
N GLU A 79 3.91 -20.81 -26.06
CA GLU A 79 3.21 -22.05 -25.73
C GLU A 79 4.16 -23.01 -25.04
N LYS A 80 3.73 -23.56 -23.90
CA LYS A 80 4.46 -24.57 -23.14
C LYS A 80 3.52 -25.68 -22.73
N SER A 81 4.01 -26.91 -22.71
CA SER A 81 3.27 -28.06 -22.22
C SER A 81 4.15 -28.94 -21.33
N GLY A 82 3.51 -29.67 -20.41
CA GLY A 82 4.19 -30.59 -19.50
C GLY A 82 4.12 -30.15 -18.04
N ALA A 83 5.20 -30.37 -17.29
CA ALA A 83 5.28 -29.96 -15.88
C ALA A 83 5.55 -28.46 -15.79
N LEU A 84 4.62 -27.71 -15.22
CA LEU A 84 4.63 -26.25 -15.19
C LEU A 84 4.38 -25.73 -13.78
N ASP A 85 5.07 -24.64 -13.43
CA ASP A 85 4.87 -23.83 -12.23
C ASP A 85 4.66 -22.40 -12.71
N VAL A 86 3.42 -21.94 -12.73
CA VAL A 86 3.03 -20.64 -13.27
C VAL A 86 2.42 -19.80 -12.16
N THR A 87 2.83 -18.54 -12.08
CA THR A 87 2.28 -17.58 -11.13
C THR A 87 1.58 -16.47 -11.88
N PHE A 88 0.31 -16.27 -11.56
CA PHE A 88 -0.53 -15.21 -12.10
C PHE A 88 -0.72 -14.11 -11.05
N ASP A 89 -0.82 -12.87 -11.52
CA ASP A 89 -1.39 -11.81 -10.69
C ASP A 89 -2.88 -12.10 -10.45
N ALA A 90 -3.35 -11.84 -9.23
CA ALA A 90 -4.72 -12.16 -8.85
C ALA A 90 -5.73 -11.26 -9.57
N LEU A 91 -5.35 -10.02 -9.88
CA LEU A 91 -6.21 -9.06 -10.57
C LEU A 91 -6.54 -9.55 -11.98
N GLY A 92 -7.82 -9.57 -12.34
CA GLY A 92 -8.27 -10.05 -13.65
C GLY A 92 -8.11 -11.56 -13.87
N LEU A 93 -7.81 -12.36 -12.84
CA LEU A 93 -7.72 -13.81 -12.93
C LEU A 93 -9.11 -14.46 -12.90
N ARG A 94 -9.43 -15.20 -13.95
CA ARG A 94 -10.65 -16.02 -14.06
C ARG A 94 -10.31 -17.50 -14.06
N ILE A 95 -11.10 -18.28 -13.34
CA ILE A 95 -10.96 -19.73 -13.26
C ILE A 95 -12.21 -20.36 -13.87
N GLU A 96 -12.04 -21.09 -14.96
CA GLU A 96 -13.13 -21.78 -15.66
C GLU A 96 -12.97 -23.29 -15.53
N LEU A 97 -14.04 -23.96 -15.11
CA LEU A 97 -14.13 -25.41 -15.03
C LEU A 97 -15.13 -25.87 -16.10
N SER A 98 -14.64 -26.59 -17.10
CA SER A 98 -15.47 -27.13 -18.18
C SER A 98 -15.46 -28.66 -18.15
N ARG A 99 -16.63 -29.29 -18.31
CA ARG A 99 -16.72 -30.75 -18.38
C ARG A 99 -16.21 -31.23 -19.73
N MET A 100 -15.29 -32.20 -19.74
CA MET A 100 -14.82 -32.79 -20.98
C MET A 100 -15.87 -33.75 -21.53
N VAL A 101 -16.31 -33.48 -22.75
CA VAL A 101 -17.25 -34.32 -23.50
C VAL A 101 -16.54 -34.97 -24.69
N ARG A 102 -16.94 -36.20 -25.01
CA ARG A 102 -16.49 -36.92 -26.20
C ARG A 102 -17.61 -36.88 -27.24
N THR A 103 -17.28 -36.44 -28.44
CA THR A 103 -18.21 -36.49 -29.58
C THR A 103 -18.36 -37.93 -30.07
N ILE A 104 -19.61 -38.35 -30.31
CA ILE A 104 -19.92 -39.63 -30.95
C ILE A 104 -19.96 -39.41 -32.46
N ASN A 105 -19.18 -40.18 -33.21
CA ASN A 105 -19.30 -40.23 -34.67
C ASN A 105 -20.54 -41.06 -35.03
N ASN A 106 -21.46 -40.50 -35.84
CA ASN A 106 -22.76 -41.06 -36.22
C ASN A 106 -23.72 -41.34 -35.05
N PRO A 107 -24.25 -40.29 -34.38
CA PRO A 107 -25.29 -40.47 -33.36
C PRO A 107 -26.58 -41.04 -33.98
N LYS A 108 -27.27 -41.91 -33.24
CA LYS A 108 -28.61 -42.38 -33.65
C LYS A 108 -29.60 -41.20 -33.65
N PRO A 109 -30.68 -41.24 -34.46
CA PRO A 109 -31.72 -40.21 -34.42
C PRO A 109 -32.28 -40.06 -32.99
N GLY A 110 -32.17 -38.85 -32.42
CA GLY A 110 -32.59 -38.55 -31.04
C GLY A 110 -31.54 -38.79 -29.95
N GLN A 111 -30.31 -39.23 -30.31
CA GLN A 111 -29.21 -39.38 -29.36
C GLN A 111 -28.40 -38.09 -29.26
N ASP A 112 -28.08 -37.66 -28.03
CA ASP A 112 -27.13 -36.57 -27.80
C ASP A 112 -25.77 -36.93 -28.42
N PRO A 113 -25.23 -36.08 -29.33
CA PRO A 113 -23.94 -36.33 -29.98
C PRO A 113 -22.75 -36.26 -29.01
N THR A 114 -22.96 -35.91 -27.74
CA THR A 114 -21.91 -35.75 -26.74
C THR A 114 -22.07 -36.70 -25.55
N LEU A 115 -20.97 -37.36 -25.16
CA LEU A 115 -20.91 -38.20 -23.97
C LEU A 115 -19.97 -37.59 -22.92
N PRO A 116 -20.42 -37.41 -21.67
CA PRO A 116 -19.54 -36.95 -20.61
C PRO A 116 -18.47 -38.00 -20.28
N THR A 117 -17.22 -37.57 -20.20
CA THR A 117 -16.07 -38.48 -20.03
C THR A 117 -15.71 -38.79 -18.57
N GLY A 118 -16.33 -38.08 -17.61
CA GLY A 118 -15.96 -38.15 -16.19
C GLY A 118 -14.76 -37.26 -15.81
N TRP A 119 -14.26 -36.47 -16.76
CA TRP A 119 -13.12 -35.56 -16.59
C TRP A 119 -13.53 -34.10 -16.84
N HIS A 120 -12.76 -33.18 -16.28
CA HIS A 120 -12.90 -31.74 -16.45
C HIS A 120 -11.59 -31.14 -16.96
N SER A 121 -11.73 -30.02 -17.67
CA SER A 121 -10.64 -29.12 -18.02
C SER A 121 -10.74 -27.86 -17.16
N MET A 122 -9.66 -27.51 -16.47
CA MET A 122 -9.55 -26.30 -15.66
C MET A 122 -8.70 -25.28 -16.39
N ALA A 123 -9.23 -24.09 -16.65
CA ALA A 123 -8.50 -23.00 -17.28
C ALA A 123 -8.35 -21.81 -16.31
N PHE A 124 -7.10 -21.39 -16.09
CA PHE A 124 -6.75 -20.16 -15.38
C PHE A 124 -6.42 -19.11 -16.43
N GLN A 125 -7.26 -18.08 -16.54
CA GLN A 125 -7.17 -17.03 -17.54
C GLN A 125 -6.78 -15.73 -16.84
N ALA A 126 -5.58 -15.23 -17.12
CA ALA A 126 -5.11 -13.94 -16.63
C ALA A 126 -5.35 -12.88 -17.70
N THR A 127 -6.33 -12.01 -17.46
CA THR A 127 -6.76 -11.01 -18.45
C THR A 127 -5.69 -9.95 -18.73
N GLU A 128 -4.91 -9.55 -17.73
CA GLU A 128 -3.87 -8.52 -17.92
C GLU A 128 -2.65 -9.05 -18.71
N GLU A 129 -2.40 -10.35 -18.66
CA GLU A 129 -1.24 -11.00 -19.30
C GLU A 129 -1.60 -11.72 -20.62
N ASP A 130 -2.89 -11.70 -21.02
CA ASP A 130 -3.46 -12.50 -22.11
C ASP A 130 -2.96 -13.97 -22.10
N ALA A 131 -2.86 -14.52 -20.89
CA ALA A 131 -2.27 -15.82 -20.61
C ALA A 131 -3.32 -16.81 -20.08
N VAL A 132 -3.22 -18.06 -20.54
CA VAL A 132 -4.11 -19.15 -20.16
C VAL A 132 -3.29 -20.37 -19.78
N LEU A 133 -3.48 -20.86 -18.55
CA LEU A 133 -3.00 -22.18 -18.14
C LEU A 133 -4.17 -23.15 -18.06
N ARG A 134 -4.11 -24.22 -18.83
CA ARG A 134 -5.12 -25.28 -18.89
C ARG A 134 -4.58 -26.58 -18.28
N LEU A 135 -5.34 -27.15 -17.35
CA LEU A 135 -5.16 -28.52 -16.87
C LEU A 135 -6.28 -29.38 -17.44
N ASP A 136 -5.91 -30.36 -18.26
CA ASP A 136 -6.86 -31.32 -18.80
C ASP A 136 -6.89 -32.61 -17.97
N HIS A 137 -7.97 -33.39 -18.12
CA HIS A 137 -8.15 -34.67 -17.44
C HIS A 137 -8.15 -34.58 -15.90
N VAL A 138 -8.80 -33.56 -15.34
CA VAL A 138 -9.02 -33.49 -13.88
C VAL A 138 -10.24 -34.37 -13.51
N PRO A 139 -10.13 -35.32 -12.57
CA PRO A 139 -11.26 -36.16 -12.18
C PRO A 139 -12.44 -35.32 -11.69
N THR A 140 -13.67 -35.72 -12.04
CA THR A 140 -14.90 -35.01 -11.60
C THR A 140 -14.92 -34.74 -10.09
N LYS A 141 -14.61 -35.73 -9.26
CA LYS A 141 -14.62 -35.53 -7.79
C LYS A 141 -13.62 -34.46 -7.32
N VAL A 142 -12.45 -34.40 -7.95
CA VAL A 142 -11.43 -33.38 -7.64
C VAL A 142 -11.90 -32.01 -8.11
N ALA A 143 -12.53 -31.94 -9.29
CA ALA A 143 -13.12 -30.71 -9.81
C ALA A 143 -14.23 -30.19 -8.89
N ASP A 144 -15.13 -31.06 -8.44
CA ASP A 144 -16.21 -30.71 -7.51
C ASP A 144 -15.68 -30.14 -6.18
N GLN A 145 -14.63 -30.76 -5.63
CA GLN A 145 -13.95 -30.28 -4.42
C GLN A 145 -13.22 -28.95 -4.65
N PHE A 146 -12.68 -28.73 -5.85
CA PHE A 146 -11.99 -27.50 -6.22
C PHE A 146 -12.94 -26.31 -6.40
N ILE A 147 -14.21 -26.52 -6.81
CA ILE A 147 -15.19 -25.44 -7.03
C ILE A 147 -15.28 -24.49 -5.83
N GLY A 148 -15.32 -25.03 -4.61
CA GLY A 148 -15.40 -24.23 -3.39
C GLY A 148 -14.17 -23.33 -3.21
N PHE A 149 -12.98 -23.86 -3.49
CA PHE A 149 -11.73 -23.11 -3.41
C PHE A 149 -11.61 -22.08 -4.54
N ALA A 150 -11.99 -22.42 -5.77
CA ALA A 150 -12.02 -21.50 -6.90
C ALA A 150 -12.94 -20.30 -6.63
N LYS A 151 -14.12 -20.53 -6.03
CA LYS A 151 -15.02 -19.44 -5.60
C LYS A 151 -14.37 -18.52 -4.57
N GLN A 152 -13.61 -19.07 -3.61
CA GLN A 152 -12.87 -18.25 -2.64
C GLN A 152 -11.80 -17.38 -3.30
N ILE A 153 -11.13 -17.90 -4.34
CA ILE A 153 -10.20 -17.11 -5.15
C ILE A 153 -10.97 -15.98 -5.85
N GLN A 154 -12.06 -16.28 -6.55
CA GLN A 154 -12.83 -15.28 -7.31
C GLN A 154 -13.33 -14.13 -6.42
N VAL A 155 -13.95 -14.44 -5.27
CA VAL A 155 -14.40 -13.41 -4.31
C VAL A 155 -13.25 -12.54 -3.80
N TRP A 156 -12.07 -13.13 -3.61
CA TRP A 156 -10.89 -12.37 -3.21
C TRP A 156 -10.36 -11.48 -4.34
N VAL A 157 -10.34 -11.97 -5.58
CA VAL A 157 -9.98 -11.18 -6.77
C VAL A 157 -10.91 -9.99 -6.93
N GLU A 158 -12.22 -10.19 -6.86
CA GLU A 158 -13.22 -9.11 -6.93
C GLU A 158 -12.99 -8.04 -5.86
N ARG A 159 -12.63 -8.46 -4.64
CA ARG A 159 -12.30 -7.53 -3.56
C ARG A 159 -11.05 -6.70 -3.86
N LEU A 160 -10.01 -7.31 -4.42
CA LEU A 160 -8.80 -6.59 -4.81
C LEU A 160 -9.08 -5.58 -5.93
N GLU A 161 -9.91 -5.95 -6.91
CA GLU A 161 -10.33 -5.05 -7.99
C GLU A 161 -11.12 -3.86 -7.46
N HIS A 162 -12.08 -4.10 -6.55
CA HIS A 162 -12.83 -3.03 -5.91
C HIS A 162 -11.92 -2.08 -5.10
N GLN A 163 -10.95 -2.62 -4.37
CA GLN A 163 -9.98 -1.80 -3.63
C GLN A 163 -9.10 -0.96 -4.57
N ARG A 164 -8.67 -1.53 -5.70
CA ARG A 164 -7.90 -0.81 -6.72
C ARG A 164 -8.71 0.34 -7.33
N LYS A 165 -9.96 0.08 -7.71
CA LYS A 165 -10.85 1.13 -8.26
C LYS A 165 -11.07 2.27 -7.28
N ALA A 166 -11.40 1.96 -6.02
CA ALA A 166 -11.58 2.98 -4.99
C ALA A 166 -10.32 3.82 -4.77
N ARG A 167 -9.13 3.20 -4.83
CA ARG A 167 -7.86 3.94 -4.72
C ARG A 167 -7.60 4.86 -5.91
N LEU A 168 -7.89 4.41 -7.12
CA LEU A 168 -7.75 5.21 -8.34
C LEU A 168 -8.73 6.40 -8.34
N GLU A 169 -9.99 6.17 -7.96
CA GLU A 169 -10.99 7.22 -7.81
C GLU A 169 -10.59 8.27 -6.76
N ALA A 170 -10.04 7.83 -5.62
CA ALA A 170 -9.52 8.73 -4.60
C ALA A 170 -8.32 9.56 -5.10
N GLU A 171 -7.43 8.95 -5.90
CA GLU A 171 -6.30 9.66 -6.51
C GLU A 171 -6.76 10.66 -7.57
N GLU A 172 -7.74 10.30 -8.40
CA GLU A 172 -8.35 11.21 -9.37
C GLU A 172 -9.11 12.35 -8.70
N ALA A 173 -9.85 12.09 -7.62
CA ALA A 173 -10.49 13.12 -6.82
C ALA A 173 -9.46 14.09 -6.23
N ALA A 174 -8.37 13.58 -5.64
CA ALA A 174 -7.27 14.42 -5.14
C ALA A 174 -6.60 15.24 -6.24
N LYS A 175 -6.46 14.69 -7.46
CA LYS A 175 -5.95 15.44 -8.62
C LYS A 175 -6.91 16.53 -9.06
N ARG A 176 -8.22 16.26 -9.11
CA ARG A 176 -9.24 17.27 -9.44
C ARG A 176 -9.29 18.39 -8.40
N GLU A 177 -9.21 18.05 -7.12
CA GLU A 177 -9.10 19.05 -6.05
C GLU A 177 -7.81 19.88 -6.19
N ALA A 178 -6.68 19.24 -6.49
CA ALA A 178 -5.42 19.94 -6.74
C ALA A 178 -5.47 20.85 -7.99
N GLU A 179 -6.12 20.40 -9.06
CA GLU A 179 -6.35 21.17 -10.29
C GLU A 179 -7.32 22.33 -10.07
N GLU A 180 -8.37 22.14 -9.28
CA GLU A 180 -9.32 23.20 -8.91
C GLU A 180 -8.62 24.25 -8.04
N VAL A 181 -7.83 23.83 -7.05
CA VAL A 181 -6.99 24.73 -6.24
C VAL A 181 -5.98 25.45 -7.14
N ALA A 182 -5.37 24.77 -8.11
CA ALA A 182 -4.46 25.38 -9.07
C ALA A 182 -5.17 26.38 -10.00
N ALA A 183 -6.40 26.08 -10.44
CA ALA A 183 -7.23 26.95 -11.27
C ALA A 183 -7.70 28.18 -10.48
N MET A 184 -8.08 28.04 -9.20
CA MET A 184 -8.34 29.16 -8.30
C MET A 184 -7.09 30.02 -8.11
N ARG A 185 -5.90 29.41 -7.96
CA ARG A 185 -4.60 30.13 -7.89
C ARG A 185 -4.29 30.86 -9.20
N ALA A 186 -4.53 30.24 -10.36
CA ALA A 186 -4.31 30.86 -11.67
C ALA A 186 -5.29 32.02 -11.91
N ALA A 187 -6.57 31.86 -11.54
CA ALA A 187 -7.57 32.93 -11.61
C ALA A 187 -7.26 34.08 -10.63
N ALA A 188 -6.72 33.79 -9.44
CA ALA A 188 -6.24 34.81 -8.50
C ALA A 188 -5.02 35.57 -9.05
N LYS A 189 -4.09 34.85 -9.68
CA LYS A 189 -2.91 35.42 -10.36
C LYS A 189 -3.30 36.29 -11.55
N ALA A 190 -4.28 35.86 -12.36
CA ALA A 190 -4.83 36.63 -13.48
C ALA A 190 -5.59 37.89 -13.02
N LYS A 191 -6.20 37.85 -11.83
CA LYS A 191 -6.82 39.01 -11.18
C LYS A 191 -5.81 39.93 -10.48
N GLY A 192 -4.50 39.73 -10.65
CA GLY A 192 -3.47 40.58 -10.04
C GLY A 192 -3.39 40.47 -8.51
N LYS A 193 -4.07 39.49 -7.88
CA LYS A 193 -3.86 39.15 -6.47
C LYS A 193 -2.65 38.23 -6.40
N ALA A 194 -1.48 38.80 -6.06
CA ALA A 194 -0.31 38.02 -5.69
C ALA A 194 -0.71 37.00 -4.62
N VAL A 195 -0.72 35.72 -4.99
CA VAL A 195 -0.98 34.62 -4.06
C VAL A 195 0.25 34.53 -3.16
N ALA A 196 0.14 35.07 -1.95
CA ALA A 196 1.12 34.90 -0.91
C ALA A 196 1.29 33.40 -0.63
N ILE A 197 2.54 32.96 -0.48
CA ILE A 197 2.87 31.60 -0.01
C ILE A 197 2.06 31.36 1.27
N PRO A 198 1.37 30.21 1.42
CA PRO A 198 0.66 29.90 2.65
C PRO A 198 1.59 30.05 3.87
N PRO A 199 1.15 30.68 4.97
CA PRO A 199 1.99 30.90 6.15
C PRO A 199 2.72 29.65 6.64
N GLU A 200 2.06 28.49 6.58
CA GLU A 200 2.63 27.21 7.00
C GLU A 200 3.83 26.78 6.14
N GLU A 201 3.74 26.96 4.81
CA GLU A 201 4.85 26.65 3.89
C GLU A 201 6.03 27.61 4.11
N GLN A 202 5.74 28.88 4.41
CA GLN A 202 6.76 29.88 4.72
C GLN A 202 7.50 29.57 6.04
N ILE A 203 6.77 29.17 7.08
CA ILE A 203 7.35 28.74 8.36
C ILE A 203 8.21 27.50 8.19
N ALA A 204 7.74 26.51 7.42
CA ALA A 204 8.50 25.29 7.14
C ALA A 204 9.82 25.59 6.40
N GLN A 205 9.79 26.54 5.46
CA GLN A 205 10.99 27.00 4.78
C GLN A 205 11.98 27.65 5.74
N TRP A 206 11.51 28.55 6.63
CA TRP A 206 12.36 29.20 7.62
C TRP A 206 13.00 28.20 8.59
N ARG A 207 12.24 27.21 9.08
CA ARG A 207 12.78 26.14 9.95
C ARG A 207 13.84 25.30 9.25
N ARG A 208 13.65 24.99 7.96
CA ARG A 208 14.63 24.26 7.16
C ARG A 208 15.93 25.06 7.00
N VAL A 209 15.84 26.36 6.75
CA VAL A 209 17.01 27.25 6.64
C VAL A 209 17.70 27.43 8.01
N ALA A 210 16.93 27.56 9.07
CA ALA A 210 17.46 27.71 10.44
C ALA A 210 18.17 26.45 10.96
N GLY A 211 17.85 25.27 10.41
CA GLY A 211 18.40 23.99 10.87
C GLY A 211 17.89 23.57 12.26
N PHE A 212 16.80 24.18 12.74
CA PHE A 212 16.14 23.81 13.99
C PHE A 212 14.63 24.10 13.93
N THR A 213 13.89 23.54 14.86
CA THR A 213 12.46 23.82 15.08
C THR A 213 12.27 24.20 16.54
N GLY A 214 11.62 25.33 16.79
CA GLY A 214 11.40 25.80 18.15
C GLY A 214 10.41 24.93 18.91
N THR A 215 10.56 24.92 20.24
CA THR A 215 9.59 24.32 21.17
C THR A 215 8.45 25.28 21.49
N ASN A 216 8.69 26.59 21.33
CA ASN A 216 7.70 27.64 21.49
C ASN A 216 7.66 28.44 20.19
N THR A 217 6.47 28.56 19.61
CA THR A 217 6.27 29.25 18.33
C THR A 217 5.06 30.14 18.42
N GLU A 218 5.16 31.37 17.92
CA GLU A 218 4.01 32.23 17.70
C GLU A 218 4.08 32.97 16.37
N THR A 219 2.92 33.24 15.80
CA THR A 219 2.79 33.86 14.48
C THR A 219 1.68 34.88 14.47
N GLY A 220 1.95 36.07 13.93
CA GLY A 220 0.94 37.07 13.62
C GLY A 220 0.70 37.12 12.13
N LEU A 221 -0.56 37.07 11.73
CA LEU A 221 -0.96 37.21 10.33
C LEU A 221 -1.43 38.65 10.06
N ASP A 222 -1.11 39.18 8.89
CA ASP A 222 -1.67 40.43 8.40
C ASP A 222 -3.13 40.24 7.94
N GLY A 223 -3.87 41.34 7.74
CA GLY A 223 -5.26 41.29 7.25
C GLY A 223 -5.42 40.73 5.83
N LYS A 224 -4.33 40.33 5.17
CA LYS A 224 -4.28 39.70 3.85
C LYS A 224 -3.87 38.21 3.93
N GLY A 225 -3.65 37.68 5.13
CA GLY A 225 -3.27 36.28 5.38
C GLY A 225 -1.78 35.96 5.24
N GLY A 226 -0.91 36.97 5.07
CA GLY A 226 0.55 36.81 5.11
C GLY A 226 1.09 36.90 6.54
N ILE A 227 2.31 36.44 6.78
CA ILE A 227 2.94 36.56 8.10
C ILE A 227 3.42 38.01 8.32
N GLU A 228 2.83 38.72 9.28
CA GLU A 228 3.26 40.06 9.71
C GLU A 228 4.50 39.95 10.62
N TRP A 229 4.48 39.00 11.55
CA TRP A 229 5.59 38.71 12.45
C TRP A 229 5.60 37.24 12.85
N PHE A 230 6.77 36.69 13.16
CA PHE A 230 6.95 35.30 13.59
C PHE A 230 8.10 35.18 14.58
N ILE A 231 7.92 34.29 15.56
CA ILE A 231 8.92 33.95 16.57
C ILE A 231 8.94 32.43 16.77
N ASP A 232 10.10 31.81 16.60
CA ASP A 232 10.32 30.38 16.84
C ASP A 232 11.54 30.20 17.73
N LEU A 233 11.33 29.67 18.94
CA LEU A 233 12.35 29.60 20.00
C LEU A 233 12.58 28.16 20.43
N ASP A 234 13.83 27.72 20.34
CA ASP A 234 14.29 26.43 20.84
C ASP A 234 14.73 26.51 22.31
N ALA A 235 14.71 25.39 23.02
CA ALA A 235 15.13 25.29 24.41
C ALA A 235 16.62 25.63 24.62
N THR A 236 17.42 25.56 23.56
CA THR A 236 18.84 25.93 23.55
C THR A 236 19.08 27.44 23.42
N GLY A 237 18.02 28.25 23.23
CA GLY A 237 18.14 29.69 23.02
C GLY A 237 18.43 30.10 21.56
N ARG A 238 18.37 29.15 20.61
CA ARG A 238 18.29 29.45 19.16
C ARG A 238 16.91 30.02 18.83
N ILE A 239 16.89 31.07 18.01
CA ILE A 239 15.68 31.81 17.71
C ILE A 239 15.60 32.18 16.22
N THR A 240 14.41 32.03 15.64
CA THR A 240 14.06 32.58 14.34
C THR A 240 13.07 33.72 14.56
N LEU A 241 13.37 34.88 14.00
CA LEU A 241 12.53 36.07 14.08
C LEU A 241 12.19 36.54 12.68
N HIS A 242 10.92 36.88 12.45
CA HIS A 242 10.47 37.59 11.25
C HIS A 242 9.65 38.80 11.66
N SER A 243 9.94 39.95 11.07
CA SER A 243 9.13 41.17 11.17
C SER A 243 9.61 42.16 10.12
N GLY A 244 8.75 43.06 9.64
CA GLY A 244 9.17 44.13 8.73
C GLY A 244 9.82 43.65 7.42
N LYS A 245 9.43 42.46 6.92
CA LYS A 245 10.02 41.78 5.74
C LYS A 245 11.47 41.32 5.90
N GLN A 246 11.98 41.23 7.13
CA GLN A 246 13.29 40.69 7.42
C GLN A 246 13.13 39.40 8.22
N THR A 247 14.01 38.42 7.99
CA THR A 247 14.08 37.17 8.76
C THR A 247 15.50 36.99 9.28
N ALA A 248 15.66 36.71 10.56
CA ALA A 248 16.94 36.34 11.16
C ALA A 248 16.87 34.95 11.80
N HIS A 249 17.96 34.21 11.69
CA HIS A 249 18.18 32.92 12.35
C HIS A 249 19.44 33.07 13.22
N THR A 250 19.27 33.17 14.53
CA THR A 250 20.38 33.51 15.45
C THR A 250 20.17 32.91 16.84
N THR A 251 20.88 33.40 17.85
CA THR A 251 20.73 33.02 19.26
C THR A 251 20.35 34.22 20.10
N LEU A 252 19.82 33.98 21.30
CA LEU A 252 19.54 35.03 22.28
C LEU A 252 20.79 35.60 22.97
N LYS A 253 22.00 35.17 22.59
CA LYS A 253 23.25 35.66 23.19
C LYS A 253 23.42 37.15 22.89
N GLY A 254 23.42 37.97 23.95
CA GLY A 254 23.54 39.43 23.83
C GLY A 254 22.26 40.13 23.36
N ALA A 255 21.13 39.42 23.23
CA ALA A 255 19.88 40.02 22.80
C ALA A 255 19.31 40.99 23.86
N THR A 256 18.63 42.05 23.41
CA THR A 256 17.90 42.97 24.30
C THR A 256 16.40 42.84 24.03
N ILE A 257 15.61 42.64 25.07
CA ILE A 257 14.15 42.44 24.98
C ILE A 257 13.47 43.62 25.68
N THR A 258 12.69 44.38 24.91
CA THR A 258 11.98 45.57 25.39
C THR A 258 10.47 45.38 25.17
N SER A 259 9.67 45.73 26.18
CA SER A 259 8.22 45.75 26.03
C SER A 259 7.79 47.12 25.54
N LEU A 260 7.14 47.17 24.38
CA LEU A 260 6.41 48.35 23.91
C LEU A 260 4.92 48.09 24.21
N GLY A 261 4.13 49.12 24.55
CA GLY A 261 2.79 48.95 25.14
C GLY A 261 1.80 48.01 24.41
N GLY A 262 2.06 47.61 23.16
CA GLY A 262 1.30 46.62 22.41
C GLY A 262 2.10 45.49 21.72
N GLU A 263 3.42 45.45 21.87
CA GLU A 263 4.32 44.51 21.16
C GLU A 263 5.62 44.27 21.95
N LEU A 264 6.38 43.24 21.59
CA LEU A 264 7.75 43.06 22.08
C LEU A 264 8.73 43.44 21.00
N GLU A 265 9.74 44.22 21.36
CA GLU A 265 10.89 44.52 20.52
C GLU A 265 12.08 43.68 20.98
N ILE A 266 12.62 42.89 20.06
CA ILE A 266 13.75 42.00 20.30
C ILE A 266 14.89 42.43 19.40
N ASN A 267 15.97 42.90 20.02
CA ASN A 267 17.20 43.29 19.37
C ASN A 267 18.19 42.13 19.45
N VAL A 268 18.58 41.55 18.32
CA VAL A 268 19.52 40.43 18.24
C VAL A 268 20.79 40.82 17.50
N LEU A 269 21.92 40.23 17.89
CA LEU A 269 23.16 40.32 17.14
C LEU A 269 23.11 39.35 15.95
N ASP A 270 23.69 39.75 14.83
CA ASP A 270 23.88 38.83 13.70
C ASP A 270 24.96 37.78 14.02
N ALA A 271 25.05 36.75 13.18
CA ALA A 271 26.00 35.65 13.34
C ALA A 271 27.48 36.10 13.24
N GLU A 272 27.73 37.31 12.73
CA GLU A 272 29.04 37.89 12.45
C GLU A 272 29.50 38.85 13.56
N GLY A 273 28.65 39.12 14.56
CA GLY A 273 28.98 39.99 15.70
C GLY A 273 29.02 41.47 15.34
N ASN A 274 28.32 41.88 14.28
CA ASN A 274 28.22 43.26 13.83
C ASN A 274 27.56 44.12 14.94
N PRO A 275 28.01 45.36 15.18
CA PRO A 275 27.56 46.16 16.31
C PRO A 275 26.16 46.74 16.14
N ASP A 276 25.55 46.61 14.96
CA ASP A 276 24.18 47.09 14.70
C ASP A 276 23.17 45.96 14.96
N PRO A 277 22.48 45.97 16.11
CA PRO A 277 21.50 44.93 16.43
C PRO A 277 20.31 45.03 15.48
N HIS A 278 19.86 43.87 14.97
CA HIS A 278 18.65 43.78 14.19
C HIS A 278 17.45 43.80 15.13
N SER A 279 16.57 44.80 14.98
CA SER A 279 15.36 44.96 15.79
C SER A 279 14.16 44.27 15.13
N PHE A 280 13.50 43.38 15.87
CA PHE A 280 12.30 42.68 15.46
C PHE A 280 11.14 43.02 16.39
N ARG A 281 10.04 43.50 15.82
CA ARG A 281 8.79 43.75 16.55
C ARG A 281 7.82 42.61 16.35
N VAL A 282 7.49 41.91 17.43
CA VAL A 282 6.71 40.66 17.43
C VAL A 282 5.60 40.72 18.50
N LEU A 283 4.66 39.77 18.45
CA LEU A 283 3.53 39.68 19.39
C LEU A 283 2.63 40.95 19.38
N LYS A 284 2.60 41.64 18.25
CA LYS A 284 1.72 42.80 18.05
C LYS A 284 0.26 42.34 18.20
N ASN A 285 -0.52 43.08 18.99
CA ASN A 285 -1.92 42.79 19.31
C ASN A 285 -2.21 41.50 20.09
N MET A 286 -1.18 40.79 20.58
CA MET A 286 -1.40 39.65 21.48
C MET A 286 -1.92 40.10 22.87
N PRO A 287 -2.56 39.23 23.67
CA PRO A 287 -2.94 39.59 25.04
C PRO A 287 -1.72 39.98 25.90
N PRO A 288 -1.86 40.90 26.88
CA PRO A 288 -0.76 41.31 27.75
C PRO A 288 -0.08 40.15 28.48
N ASP A 289 -0.85 39.16 28.95
CA ASP A 289 -0.30 37.98 29.64
C ASP A 289 0.57 37.12 28.72
N VAL A 290 0.20 36.98 27.45
CA VAL A 290 0.98 36.24 26.43
C VAL A 290 2.29 36.97 26.17
N ARG A 291 2.26 38.30 26.01
CA ARG A 291 3.48 39.11 25.87
C ARG A 291 4.39 39.01 27.10
N ARG A 292 3.82 39.05 28.32
CA ARG A 292 4.58 38.90 29.56
C ARG A 292 5.27 37.53 29.62
N ALA A 293 4.53 36.45 29.37
CA ALA A 293 5.08 35.09 29.39
C ALA A 293 6.20 34.89 28.36
N TRP A 294 6.05 35.46 27.15
CA TRP A 294 7.10 35.44 26.14
C TRP A 294 8.33 36.24 26.55
N LYS A 295 8.14 37.45 27.10
CA LYS A 295 9.25 38.26 27.61
C LYS A 295 10.03 37.51 28.68
N GLU A 296 9.36 36.97 29.68
CA GLU A 296 9.98 36.21 30.78
C GLU A 296 10.78 35.00 30.24
N ARG A 297 10.22 34.25 29.28
CA ARG A 297 10.90 33.11 28.65
C ARG A 297 12.16 33.53 27.90
N LEU A 298 12.07 34.60 27.11
CA LEU A 298 13.21 35.13 26.34
C LEU A 298 14.31 35.67 27.25
N GLU A 299 13.95 36.39 28.31
CA GLU A 299 14.90 36.92 29.28
C GLU A 299 15.59 35.80 30.07
N MET A 300 14.85 34.78 30.48
CA MET A 300 15.39 33.61 31.17
C MET A 300 16.42 32.86 30.31
N LEU A 301 16.10 32.62 29.03
CA LEU A 301 17.02 31.94 28.11
C LEU A 301 18.18 32.83 27.66
N ARG A 302 17.98 34.15 27.54
CA ARG A 302 19.11 35.08 27.33
C ARG A 302 20.07 35.07 28.52
N ASP A 303 19.54 35.14 29.74
CA ASP A 303 20.36 35.29 30.94
C ASP A 303 21.10 33.99 31.30
N SER A 304 20.65 32.82 30.83
CA SER A 304 21.42 31.58 30.92
C SER A 304 22.75 31.66 30.15
N PHE A 305 22.83 32.42 29.05
CA PHE A 305 24.10 32.66 28.34
C PHE A 305 25.04 33.61 29.08
N LYS A 306 24.53 34.46 29.98
CA LYS A 306 25.34 35.38 30.79
C LYS A 306 25.92 34.71 32.03
N ARG A 307 25.34 33.59 32.46
CA ARG A 307 25.81 32.81 33.61
C ARG A 307 26.65 31.63 33.08
N PRO A 308 27.98 31.76 32.94
CA PRO A 308 28.81 30.58 32.81
C PRO A 308 28.62 29.73 34.06
N ASN A 309 28.11 28.50 33.91
CA ASN A 309 27.99 27.45 34.91
C ASN A 309 28.49 27.81 36.33
N ALA A 310 27.59 28.28 37.19
CA ALA A 310 27.75 28.06 38.62
C ALA A 310 27.23 26.65 38.94
N ILE A 311 27.92 25.64 38.41
CA ILE A 311 27.92 24.31 39.04
C ILE A 311 29.18 24.28 39.87
N THR A 312 29.05 24.65 41.14
CA THR A 312 30.01 24.27 42.16
C THR A 312 29.29 23.30 43.08
N THR A 313 29.91 22.14 43.26
CA THR A 313 29.62 21.02 44.18
C THR A 313 28.32 20.26 43.99
#